data_AF-A0A9E2PSV6-F1
#
_entry.id   AF-A0A9E2PSV6-F1
#
_cell.length_a   1.000
_cell.length_b   1.000
_cell.length_c   1.000
_cell.angle_alpha   90.00
_cell.angle_beta   90.00
_cell.angle_gamma   90.00
#
_symmetry.space_group_name_H-M   'P 1'
#
loop_
_entity.id
_entity.type
_entity.pdbx_description
1 polymer ?
#
loop_
_entity_poly.entity_id
_entity_poly.type
_entity_poly.pdbx_seq_one_letter_code
_entity_poly.pdbx_strand_id
1 'polypeptide(L)'
;MMWSGWRRLAAIVLLLCGFLGCVMPSSSQTPPLTAAAARHTLDSWNPGFCKVVDFYGFYVSGSNPAAQEAYVLIANPGDKVQKPVVYAARFQLLTLPEGQPRWFLTSLVTHSSGLSRRLGWDNLIIPVKAPPPAAPAE
;
A
#
# COMPACT_ATOMS: atom_id res chain seq x y z
N MET A 1 -23.60 59.44 -0.84
CA MET A 1 -22.58 58.76 -1.69
C MET A 1 -21.94 57.51 -1.06
N MET A 2 -22.10 57.23 0.24
CA MET A 2 -21.39 56.12 0.93
C MET A 2 -22.00 54.70 0.76
N TRP A 3 -23.26 54.55 0.31
CA TRP A 3 -23.93 53.23 0.24
C TRP A 3 -23.42 52.35 -0.92
N SER A 4 -23.08 52.96 -2.05
CA SER A 4 -22.61 52.25 -3.27
C SER A 4 -21.24 51.60 -3.08
N GLY A 5 -20.33 52.26 -2.35
CA GLY A 5 -18.96 51.76 -2.12
C GLY A 5 -18.92 50.50 -1.26
N TRP A 6 -19.82 50.39 -0.28
CA TRP A 6 -19.82 49.26 0.65
C TRP A 6 -20.30 47.95 0.01
N ARG A 7 -21.28 48.04 -0.91
CA ARG A 7 -21.76 46.88 -1.69
C ARG A 7 -20.70 46.35 -2.65
N ARG A 8 -19.90 47.24 -3.26
CA ARG A 8 -18.80 46.86 -4.16
C ARG A 8 -17.69 46.15 -3.40
N LEU A 9 -17.34 46.62 -2.20
CA LEU A 9 -16.35 45.96 -1.35
C LEU A 9 -16.83 44.58 -0.88
N ALA A 10 -18.09 44.45 -0.46
CA ALA A 10 -18.66 43.17 -0.07
C ALA A 10 -18.67 42.15 -1.23
N ALA A 11 -18.99 42.58 -2.45
CA ALA A 11 -18.96 41.72 -3.63
C ALA A 11 -17.54 41.26 -3.98
N ILE A 12 -16.54 42.14 -3.88
CA ILE A 12 -15.13 41.80 -4.13
C ILE A 12 -14.62 40.80 -3.08
N VAL A 13 -14.97 40.99 -1.80
CA VAL A 13 -14.59 40.06 -0.73
C VAL A 13 -15.24 38.69 -0.93
N LEU A 14 -16.52 38.64 -1.31
CA LEU A 14 -17.22 37.38 -1.63
C LEU A 14 -16.58 36.67 -2.83
N LEU A 15 -16.20 37.41 -3.88
CA LEU A 15 -15.50 36.88 -5.04
C LEU A 15 -14.13 36.30 -4.65
N LEU A 16 -13.35 37.03 -3.84
CA LEU A 16 -12.05 36.57 -3.35
C LEU A 16 -12.18 35.33 -2.45
N CYS A 17 -13.17 35.29 -1.55
CA CYS A 17 -13.43 34.10 -0.72
C CYS A 17 -13.86 32.89 -1.56
N GLY A 18 -14.62 33.10 -2.65
CA GLY A 18 -14.99 32.03 -3.59
C GLY A 18 -13.77 31.47 -4.34
N PHE A 19 -12.79 32.30 -4.69
CA PHE A 19 -11.56 31.87 -5.36
C PHE A 19 -10.52 31.24 -4.40
N LEU A 20 -10.49 31.64 -3.12
CA LEU A 20 -9.61 31.06 -2.10
C LEU A 20 -10.22 29.84 -1.38
N GLY A 21 -11.52 29.60 -1.53
CA GLY A 21 -12.27 28.56 -0.81
C GLY A 21 -12.24 27.16 -1.44
N CYS A 22 -11.71 26.98 -2.65
CA CYS A 22 -11.51 25.66 -3.25
C CYS A 22 -10.10 25.11 -2.97
N VAL A 23 -9.70 25.05 -1.71
CA VAL A 23 -8.66 24.10 -1.30
C VAL A 23 -9.32 22.72 -1.27
N MET A 24 -9.36 22.08 -2.45
CA MET A 24 -9.58 20.65 -2.54
C MET A 24 -8.49 20.01 -1.67
N PRO A 25 -8.83 19.23 -0.62
CA PRO A 25 -7.80 18.53 0.13
C PRO A 25 -7.19 17.51 -0.82
N SER A 26 -6.08 17.87 -1.47
CA SER A 26 -5.24 16.96 -2.23
C SER A 26 -4.57 15.98 -1.26
N SER A 27 -5.36 15.04 -0.76
CA SER A 27 -4.91 13.82 -0.10
C SER A 27 -4.97 12.65 -1.09
N SER A 28 -4.69 12.93 -2.37
CA SER A 28 -4.59 11.92 -3.44
C SER A 28 -3.15 11.44 -3.65
N GLN A 29 -2.29 11.55 -2.64
CA GLN A 29 -1.03 10.83 -2.63
C GLN A 29 -1.28 9.42 -2.11
N THR A 30 -1.41 8.47 -3.03
CA THR A 30 -1.29 7.06 -2.67
C THR A 30 0.02 6.88 -1.89
N PRO A 31 -0.04 6.34 -0.67
CA PRO A 31 1.16 6.15 0.13
C PRO A 31 2.13 5.22 -0.61
N PRO A 32 3.45 5.49 -0.54
CA PRO A 32 4.44 4.61 -1.14
C PRO A 32 4.36 3.22 -0.48
N LEU A 33 4.62 2.17 -1.26
CA LEU A 33 4.74 0.84 -0.70
C LEU A 33 5.99 0.77 0.18
N THR A 34 5.81 0.51 1.47
CA THR A 34 6.91 0.39 2.43
C THR A 34 7.16 -1.06 2.79
N ALA A 35 8.40 -1.40 3.14
CA ALA A 35 8.77 -2.75 3.56
C ALA A 35 8.00 -3.14 4.83
N ALA A 36 7.74 -2.19 5.73
CA ALA A 36 6.96 -2.41 6.94
C ALA A 36 5.50 -2.77 6.64
N ALA A 37 4.85 -2.05 5.72
CA ALA A 37 3.47 -2.35 5.31
C ALA A 37 3.38 -3.68 4.55
N ALA A 38 4.33 -3.96 3.66
CA ALA A 38 4.42 -5.25 2.97
C ALA A 38 4.62 -6.42 3.95
N ARG A 39 5.57 -6.29 4.88
CA ARG A 39 5.82 -7.29 5.93
C ARG A 39 4.61 -7.51 6.80
N HIS A 40 3.96 -6.44 7.26
CA HIS A 40 2.75 -6.55 8.07
C HIS A 40 1.60 -7.21 7.31
N THR A 41 1.43 -6.87 6.03
CA THR A 41 0.43 -7.50 5.16
C THR A 41 0.71 -9.00 5.02
N LEU A 42 1.96 -9.39 4.76
CA LEU A 42 2.37 -10.80 4.66
C LEU A 42 2.19 -11.58 5.96
N ASP A 43 2.49 -10.99 7.11
CA ASP A 43 2.29 -11.63 8.42
C ASP A 43 0.79 -11.77 8.78
N SER A 44 -0.06 -10.84 8.32
CA SER A 44 -1.46 -10.75 8.77
C SER A 44 -2.48 -11.41 7.85
N TRP A 45 -2.22 -11.52 6.54
CA TRP A 45 -3.22 -12.06 5.60
C TRP A 45 -3.44 -13.57 5.78
N ASN A 46 -2.39 -14.31 6.17
CA ASN A 46 -2.46 -15.75 6.43
C ASN A 46 -1.50 -16.13 7.59
N PRO A 47 -1.86 -15.81 8.85
CA PRO A 47 -0.95 -15.95 9.99
C PRO A 47 -0.61 -17.40 10.33
N GLY A 48 -1.41 -18.38 9.88
CA GLY A 48 -1.13 -19.80 10.08
C GLY A 48 -0.02 -20.34 9.17
N PHE A 49 0.32 -19.61 8.10
CA PHE A 49 1.32 -20.02 7.12
C PHE A 49 2.44 -18.99 6.93
N CYS A 50 2.13 -17.71 6.97
CA CYS A 50 3.07 -16.66 6.64
C CYS A 50 3.63 -16.03 7.90
N LYS A 51 4.88 -16.35 8.21
CA LYS A 51 5.70 -15.53 9.10
C LYS A 51 6.96 -15.06 8.38
N VAL A 52 7.04 -13.76 8.11
CA VAL A 52 8.22 -13.15 7.48
C VAL A 52 9.37 -13.16 8.48
N VAL A 53 10.41 -13.91 8.14
CA VAL A 53 11.70 -13.95 8.85
C VAL A 53 12.54 -12.77 8.39
N ASP A 54 12.82 -12.71 7.08
CA ASP A 54 13.61 -11.66 6.44
C ASP A 54 12.91 -11.06 5.23
N PHE A 55 13.22 -9.80 4.96
CA PHE A 55 12.69 -9.04 3.83
C PHE A 55 13.87 -8.47 3.04
N TYR A 56 14.15 -9.02 1.85
CA TYR A 56 15.34 -8.68 1.08
C TYR A 56 15.22 -7.37 0.28
N GLY A 57 14.03 -6.77 0.25
CA GLY A 57 13.78 -5.50 -0.42
C GLY A 57 12.78 -5.64 -1.57
N PHE A 58 12.46 -4.49 -2.17
CA PHE A 58 11.65 -4.42 -3.37
C PHE A 58 12.53 -4.36 -4.61
N TYR A 59 12.06 -5.05 -5.64
CA TYR A 59 12.62 -5.08 -6.97
C TYR A 59 11.52 -4.64 -7.92
N VAL A 60 11.84 -3.74 -8.85
CA VAL A 60 10.88 -3.35 -9.89
C VAL A 60 10.87 -4.45 -10.93
N SER A 61 9.75 -5.15 -11.06
CA SER A 61 9.57 -6.20 -12.08
C SER A 61 9.26 -5.51 -13.41
N GLY A 62 10.32 -5.10 -14.13
CA GLY A 62 10.22 -4.38 -15.41
C GLY A 62 10.18 -2.86 -15.28
N SER A 63 9.54 -2.17 -16.24
CA SER A 63 9.48 -0.70 -16.31
C SER A 63 8.25 -0.08 -15.63
N ASN A 64 7.41 -0.88 -14.97
CA ASN A 64 6.15 -0.42 -14.38
C ASN A 64 6.31 -0.09 -12.89
N PRO A 65 6.31 1.19 -12.48
CA PRO A 65 6.42 1.57 -11.07
C PRO A 65 5.17 1.19 -10.25
N ALA A 66 4.05 0.88 -10.89
CA ALA A 66 2.83 0.37 -10.26
C ALA A 66 2.91 -1.13 -9.94
N ALA A 67 4.03 -1.81 -10.25
CA ALA A 67 4.27 -3.20 -9.91
C ALA A 67 5.61 -3.35 -9.18
N GLN A 68 5.59 -3.92 -7.98
CA GLN A 68 6.78 -4.17 -7.17
C GLN A 68 6.81 -5.63 -6.73
N GLU A 69 7.97 -6.25 -6.82
CA GLU A 69 8.19 -7.64 -6.40
C GLU A 69 9.18 -7.65 -5.24
N ALA A 70 8.83 -8.29 -4.14
CA ALA A 70 9.68 -8.42 -2.97
C ALA A 70 10.10 -9.87 -2.79
N TYR A 71 11.40 -10.11 -2.61
CA TYR A 71 11.87 -11.40 -2.14
C TYR A 71 11.85 -11.42 -0.62
N VAL A 72 11.16 -12.41 -0.06
CA VAL A 72 10.93 -12.55 1.37
C VAL A 72 11.23 -13.96 1.83
N LEU A 73 11.88 -14.10 2.97
CA LEU A 73 12.07 -15.39 3.62
C LEU A 73 10.89 -15.63 4.57
N ILE A 74 10.08 -16.64 4.29
CA ILE A 74 8.87 -16.96 5.06
C ILE A 74 9.06 -18.30 5.75
N ALA A 75 8.86 -18.31 7.07
CA ALA A 75 8.66 -19.53 7.85
C ALA A 75 7.16 -19.84 7.93
N ASN A 76 6.81 -21.12 7.84
CA ASN A 76 5.46 -21.61 8.04
C ASN A 76 5.24 -22.03 9.49
N PRO A 77 4.45 -21.30 10.30
CA PRO A 77 4.18 -21.67 11.68
C PRO A 77 3.49 -23.04 11.83
N GLY A 78 2.73 -23.46 10.82
CA GLY A 78 2.08 -24.78 10.78
C GLY A 78 3.00 -25.93 10.34
N ASP A 79 4.22 -25.64 9.88
CA ASP A 79 5.21 -26.67 9.53
C ASP A 79 6.01 -27.06 10.78
N LYS A 80 6.07 -28.36 11.10
CA LYS A 80 6.83 -28.88 12.24
C LYS A 80 8.33 -28.68 12.09
N VAL A 81 8.83 -28.61 10.85
CA VAL A 81 10.25 -28.43 10.56
C VAL A 81 10.63 -26.94 10.55
N GLN A 82 9.64 -26.03 10.45
CA GLN A 82 9.78 -24.58 10.37
C GLN A 82 10.88 -24.10 9.40
N LYS A 83 11.15 -24.86 8.34
CA LYS A 83 12.23 -24.50 7.39
C LYS A 83 11.81 -23.26 6.62
N PRO A 84 12.50 -22.12 6.77
CA PRO A 84 12.14 -20.92 6.02
C PRO A 84 12.42 -21.11 4.54
N VAL A 85 11.53 -20.59 3.70
CA VAL A 85 11.63 -20.69 2.24
C VAL A 85 11.53 -19.29 1.64
N VAL A 86 12.27 -19.04 0.57
CA VAL A 86 12.20 -17.78 -0.16
C VAL A 86 10.96 -17.76 -1.05
N TYR A 87 10.20 -16.68 -0.95
CA TYR A 87 9.05 -16.37 -1.79
C TYR A 87 9.27 -15.05 -2.52
N ALA A 88 8.73 -14.96 -3.73
CA ALA A 88 8.50 -13.72 -4.45
C ALA A 88 7.05 -13.27 -4.17
N ALA A 89 6.93 -12.14 -3.47
CA ALA A 89 5.67 -11.47 -3.18
C ALA A 89 5.46 -10.32 -4.17
N ARG A 90 4.38 -10.34 -4.95
CA ARG A 90 4.07 -9.26 -5.90
C ARG A 90 3.05 -8.32 -5.34
N PHE A 91 3.34 -7.04 -5.45
CA PHE A 91 2.49 -5.94 -5.06
C PHE A 91 2.15 -5.09 -6.27
N GLN A 92 0.88 -4.74 -6.42
CA GLN A 92 0.43 -3.89 -7.52
C GLN A 92 -0.43 -2.75 -7.00
N LEU A 93 -0.24 -1.59 -7.61
CA LEU A 93 -1.08 -0.44 -7.38
C LEU A 93 -2.31 -0.53 -8.28
N LEU A 94 -3.48 -0.71 -7.68
CA LEU A 94 -4.73 -0.86 -8.39
C LEU A 94 -5.68 0.28 -8.02
N THR A 95 -6.41 0.79 -9.01
CA THR A 95 -7.49 1.76 -8.81
C THR A 95 -8.81 1.02 -8.82
N LEU A 96 -9.46 0.94 -7.66
CA LEU A 96 -10.80 0.37 -7.54
C LEU A 96 -11.84 1.33 -8.16
N PRO A 97 -13.08 0.87 -8.44
CA PRO A 97 -14.17 1.74 -8.90
C PRO A 97 -14.46 2.94 -7.99
N GLU A 98 -14.06 2.84 -6.71
CA GLU A 98 -14.08 3.90 -5.69
C GLU A 98 -13.12 5.07 -6.00
N GLY A 99 -12.27 4.94 -7.02
CA GLY A 99 -11.45 6.02 -7.57
C GLY A 99 -10.10 6.25 -6.90
N GLN A 100 -9.84 5.65 -5.73
CA GLN A 100 -8.54 5.80 -5.04
C GLN A 100 -7.56 4.66 -5.38
N PRO A 101 -6.33 4.97 -5.81
CA PRO A 101 -5.30 3.96 -6.02
C PRO A 101 -4.80 3.42 -4.68
N ARG A 102 -4.71 2.09 -4.55
CA ARG A 102 -4.24 1.39 -3.34
C ARG A 102 -3.34 0.22 -3.72
N TRP A 103 -2.35 -0.07 -2.87
CA TRP A 103 -1.46 -1.21 -3.06
C TRP A 103 -2.15 -2.51 -2.63
N PHE A 104 -1.97 -3.56 -3.42
CA PHE A 104 -2.47 -4.90 -3.13
C PHE A 104 -1.35 -5.91 -3.25
N LEU A 105 -1.30 -6.87 -2.33
CA LEU A 105 -0.58 -8.13 -2.54
C LEU A 105 -1.38 -8.95 -3.55
N THR A 106 -0.75 -9.23 -4.69
CA THR A 106 -1.35 -9.89 -5.86
C THR A 106 -0.84 -11.30 -6.08
N SER A 107 0.39 -11.60 -5.68
CA SER A 107 0.84 -12.98 -5.67
C SER A 107 1.87 -13.28 -4.59
N LEU A 108 1.95 -14.55 -4.20
CA LEU A 108 3.02 -15.08 -3.36
C LEU A 108 3.45 -16.46 -3.87
N VAL A 109 4.62 -16.53 -4.47
CA VAL A 109 5.13 -17.75 -5.14
C VAL A 109 6.51 -18.11 -4.64
N THR A 110 6.84 -19.39 -4.56
CA THR A 110 8.20 -19.84 -4.21
C THR A 110 8.91 -20.44 -5.40
N HIS A 111 10.20 -20.14 -5.52
CA HIS A 111 11.11 -20.72 -6.50
C HIS A 111 12.08 -21.66 -5.78
N SER A 112 11.74 -22.96 -5.71
CA SER A 112 12.67 -23.96 -5.16
C SER A 112 13.32 -24.73 -6.31
N SER A 113 14.64 -24.55 -6.49
CA SER A 113 15.52 -25.41 -7.31
C SER A 113 14.90 -25.92 -8.62
N GLY A 114 14.45 -25.00 -9.48
CA GLY A 114 13.93 -25.31 -10.82
C GLY A 114 12.45 -25.69 -10.92
N LEU A 115 11.75 -25.89 -9.81
CA LEU A 115 10.31 -26.11 -9.76
C LEU A 115 9.63 -24.96 -9.00
N SER A 116 8.87 -24.13 -9.70
CA SER A 116 7.99 -23.15 -9.05
C SER A 116 6.83 -23.89 -8.40
N ARG A 117 6.77 -23.91 -7.07
CA ARG A 117 5.63 -24.49 -6.36
C ARG A 117 4.55 -23.42 -6.20
N ARG A 118 3.45 -23.58 -6.94
CA ARG A 118 2.27 -22.73 -6.84
C ARG A 118 1.37 -23.26 -5.73
N LEU A 119 1.09 -22.40 -4.75
CA LEU A 119 0.18 -22.71 -3.64
C LEU A 119 -1.25 -22.20 -3.91
N GLY A 120 -1.54 -21.77 -5.15
CA GLY A 120 -2.80 -21.14 -5.52
C GLY A 120 -2.86 -19.65 -5.19
N TRP A 121 -1.74 -19.04 -4.81
CA TRP A 121 -1.66 -17.62 -4.41
C TRP A 121 -1.15 -16.73 -5.54
N ASP A 122 -1.54 -17.05 -6.77
CA ASP A 122 -1.11 -16.31 -7.97
C ASP A 122 -2.02 -15.12 -8.30
N ASN A 123 -3.21 -15.06 -7.70
CA ASN A 123 -4.27 -14.08 -7.99
C ASN A 123 -4.91 -13.53 -6.70
N LEU A 124 -4.06 -13.14 -5.75
CA LEU A 124 -4.50 -12.49 -4.52
C LEU A 124 -5.01 -11.08 -4.82
N ILE A 125 -5.95 -10.58 -4.00
CA ILE A 125 -6.36 -9.17 -3.98
C ILE A 125 -6.43 -8.75 -2.51
N ILE A 126 -5.27 -8.79 -1.84
CA ILE A 126 -5.20 -8.44 -0.41
C ILE A 126 -4.70 -7.00 -0.28
N PRO A 127 -5.49 -6.07 0.28
CA PRO A 127 -5.07 -4.69 0.43
C PRO A 127 -3.87 -4.60 1.39
N VAL A 128 -2.87 -3.81 1.00
CA VAL A 128 -1.71 -3.55 1.86
C VAL A 128 -2.17 -2.74 3.07
N LYS A 129 -1.86 -3.26 4.26
CA LYS A 129 -2.18 -2.62 5.54
C LYS A 129 -0.90 -2.05 6.14
N ALA A 130 -0.94 -0.78 6.54
CA ALA A 130 0.12 -0.21 7.36
C ALA A 130 0.13 -0.91 8.73
N PRO A 131 1.31 -1.13 9.33
CA PRO A 131 1.38 -1.60 10.70
C PRO A 131 0.70 -0.57 11.63
N PRO A 132 0.10 -1.01 12.74
CA PRO A 132 -0.40 -0.09 13.75
C PRO A 132 0.74 0.81 14.24
N PRO A 133 0.46 2.09 14.55
CA PRO A 133 1.48 2.98 15.09
C PRO A 133 2.05 2.38 16.38
N ALA A 134 3.37 2.45 16.54
CA ALA A 134 4.02 2.02 17.77
C ALA A 134 3.41 2.79 18.95
N ALA A 135 3.02 2.08 20.01
CA ALA A 135 2.55 2.72 21.22
C ALA A 135 3.64 3.67 21.74
N PRO A 136 3.30 4.88 22.21
CA PRO A 136 4.27 5.77 22.82
C PRO A 136 4.92 5.03 23.99
N ALA A 137 6.26 5.02 24.01
CA ALA A 137 7.02 4.45 25.12
C ALA A 137 6.68 5.22 26.40
N GLU A 138 6.28 4.50 27.45
CA GLU A 138 6.09 5.03 28.80
C GLU A 138 7.42 5.32 29.50
#